data_AF-A0A1E3Y8Z7-F1
#
_entry.id   AF-A0A1E3Y8Z7-F1
#
_cell.length_a   1.000
_cell.length_b   1.000
_cell.length_c   1.000
_cell.angle_alpha   90.00
_cell.angle_beta   90.00
_cell.angle_gamma   90.00
#
_symmetry.space_group_name_H-M   'P 1'
#
loop_
_entity.id
_entity.type
_entity.pdbx_description
1 polymer ?
#
loop_
_entity_poly.entity_id
_entity_poly.type
_entity_poly.pdbx_seq_one_letter_code
_entity_poly.pdbx_strand_id
1 'polypeptide(L)'
;MQGHFGRRSKTWLAFGPAAFSLILATGAVAQDRGQVSAVHRQVSAAEAGVAKAISAKDSNTLSRIGNDLGKIIEAALQRRENGGEVTSCDMAAHSLAFAAVTSADGLISKGEARKLLMQDAISAASDFQKDMQACDKQAGKATGSHTSVGKALRAL
;
A
#
# COMPACT_ATOMS: atom_id res chain seq x y z
N MET A 1 25.49 -49.46 -47.76
CA MET A 1 25.96 -49.79 -46.40
C MET A 1 24.74 -50.10 -45.54
N GLN A 2 24.52 -51.38 -45.24
CA GLN A 2 23.50 -51.84 -44.30
C GLN A 2 24.19 -52.17 -42.98
N GLY A 3 23.65 -51.66 -41.88
CA GLY A 3 24.03 -52.03 -40.52
C GLY A 3 22.77 -52.25 -39.70
N HIS A 4 22.55 -53.49 -39.27
CA HIS A 4 21.58 -53.88 -38.25
C HIS A 4 22.06 -53.44 -36.86
N PHE A 5 21.14 -53.14 -35.93
CA PHE A 5 21.00 -53.85 -34.65
C PHE A 5 19.77 -53.35 -33.90
N GLY A 6 19.02 -54.28 -33.30
CA GLY A 6 17.74 -54.00 -32.65
C GLY A 6 17.76 -54.07 -31.12
N ARG A 7 16.62 -53.61 -30.58
CA ARG A 7 15.85 -54.16 -29.45
C ARG A 7 16.23 -53.79 -27.99
N ARG A 8 15.23 -53.21 -27.31
CA ARG A 8 14.85 -53.21 -25.86
C ARG A 8 15.75 -52.45 -24.87
N SER A 9 15.17 -51.51 -24.10
CA SER A 9 14.54 -51.79 -22.79
C SER A 9 13.92 -50.52 -22.17
N LYS A 10 12.82 -50.71 -21.43
CA LYS A 10 12.17 -49.70 -20.57
C LYS A 10 13.03 -49.49 -19.33
N THR A 11 13.26 -48.25 -18.88
CA THR A 11 13.21 -47.93 -17.44
C THR A 11 13.01 -46.43 -17.21
N TRP A 12 12.03 -46.18 -16.34
CA TRP A 12 11.68 -44.92 -15.70
C TRP A 12 12.71 -44.58 -14.60
N LEU A 13 12.60 -43.37 -14.04
CA LEU A 13 13.39 -42.75 -12.95
C LEU A 13 14.54 -41.83 -13.43
N ALA A 14 14.82 -40.66 -12.87
CA ALA A 14 14.14 -39.71 -12.00
C ALA A 14 15.10 -38.51 -11.83
N PHE A 15 14.58 -37.33 -11.46
CA PHE A 15 15.28 -36.20 -10.82
C PHE A 15 16.55 -35.58 -11.47
N GLY A 16 16.42 -34.33 -11.92
CA GLY A 16 17.56 -33.42 -12.10
C GLY A 16 17.09 -32.02 -12.51
N PRO A 17 17.44 -30.94 -11.77
CA PRO A 17 16.73 -29.67 -11.78
C PRO A 17 16.97 -28.92 -13.09
N ALA A 18 15.88 -28.62 -13.81
CA ALA A 18 15.91 -27.53 -14.76
C ALA A 18 16.11 -26.25 -13.94
N ALA A 19 17.35 -25.78 -13.89
CA ALA A 19 17.71 -24.49 -13.37
C ALA A 19 16.89 -23.44 -14.15
N PHE A 20 15.81 -22.97 -13.53
CA PHE A 20 15.15 -21.75 -13.96
C PHE A 20 16.20 -20.65 -13.84
N SER A 21 16.78 -20.26 -14.96
CA SER A 21 17.55 -19.03 -15.06
C SER A 21 16.60 -17.90 -14.67
N LEU A 22 16.69 -17.47 -13.41
CA LEU A 22 16.21 -16.18 -12.94
C LEU A 22 17.00 -15.12 -13.72
N ILE A 23 16.52 -14.81 -14.93
CA ILE A 23 16.87 -13.59 -15.61
C ILE A 23 16.32 -12.49 -14.72
N LEU A 24 17.20 -11.86 -13.95
CA LEU A 24 16.91 -10.59 -13.29
C LEU A 24 16.45 -9.63 -14.39
N ALA A 25 15.15 -9.42 -14.48
CA ALA A 25 14.55 -8.32 -15.21
C ALA A 25 14.86 -7.03 -14.43
N THR A 26 16.09 -6.54 -14.54
CA THR A 26 16.52 -5.22 -14.04
C THR A 26 15.87 -4.04 -14.80
N GLY A 27 14.90 -4.31 -15.69
CA GLY A 27 14.12 -3.29 -16.39
C GLY A 27 12.86 -2.79 -15.68
N ALA A 28 12.33 -3.52 -14.69
CA ALA A 28 11.05 -3.14 -14.05
C ALA A 28 11.19 -2.13 -12.89
N VAL A 29 12.39 -2.01 -12.30
CA VAL A 29 12.63 -1.17 -11.11
C VAL A 29 12.58 0.34 -11.39
N ALA A 30 12.79 0.77 -12.64
CA ALA A 30 12.81 2.19 -12.99
C ALA A 30 11.39 2.79 -13.10
N GLN A 31 10.44 2.02 -13.65
CA GLN A 31 9.04 2.45 -13.76
C GLN A 31 8.35 2.43 -12.39
N ASP A 32 8.69 1.44 -11.55
CA ASP A 32 8.23 1.34 -10.17
C ASP A 32 8.66 2.55 -9.32
N ARG A 33 9.91 3.01 -9.46
CA ARG A 33 10.42 4.14 -8.66
C ARG A 33 9.75 5.48 -8.96
N GLY A 34 9.44 5.73 -10.23
CA GLY A 34 8.71 6.94 -10.64
C GLY A 34 7.29 6.97 -10.08
N GLN A 35 6.63 5.81 -10.12
CA GLN A 35 5.29 5.64 -9.57
C GLN A 35 5.27 5.71 -8.04
N VAL A 36 6.18 5.01 -7.36
CA VAL A 36 6.37 5.08 -5.90
C VAL A 36 6.60 6.52 -5.46
N SER A 37 7.44 7.29 -6.18
CA SER A 37 7.65 8.70 -5.85
C SER A 37 6.42 9.58 -6.09
N ALA A 38 5.56 9.26 -7.07
CA ALA A 38 4.32 10.00 -7.32
C ALA A 38 3.27 9.72 -6.24
N VAL A 39 3.07 8.44 -5.90
CA VAL A 39 2.16 8.02 -4.81
C VAL A 39 2.65 8.58 -3.48
N HIS A 40 3.95 8.53 -3.18
CA HIS A 40 4.56 9.13 -1.99
C HIS A 40 4.16 10.60 -1.83
N ARG A 41 4.28 11.42 -2.89
CA ARG A 41 3.91 12.84 -2.84
C ARG A 41 2.42 13.03 -2.59
N GLN A 42 1.58 12.22 -3.23
CA GLN A 42 0.12 12.30 -3.07
C GLN A 42 -0.29 11.93 -1.64
N VAL A 43 0.24 10.83 -1.10
CA VAL A 43 -0.03 10.38 0.27
C VAL A 43 0.49 11.38 1.30
N SER A 44 1.69 11.94 1.09
CA SER A 44 2.25 12.99 1.96
C SER A 44 1.41 14.27 1.96
N ALA A 45 0.91 14.69 0.79
CA ALA A 45 0.01 15.85 0.69
C ALA A 45 -1.35 15.56 1.33
N ALA A 46 -1.88 14.35 1.14
CA ALA A 46 -3.11 13.90 1.76
C ALA A 46 -2.97 13.83 3.29
N GLU A 47 -1.83 13.41 3.84
CA GLU A 47 -1.57 13.40 5.28
C GLU A 47 -1.83 14.79 5.90
N ALA A 48 -1.22 15.82 5.32
CA ALA A 48 -1.39 17.20 5.76
C ALA A 48 -2.86 17.66 5.63
N GLY A 49 -3.54 17.26 4.55
CA GLY A 49 -4.95 17.52 4.33
C GLY A 49 -5.86 16.87 5.38
N VAL A 50 -5.63 15.59 5.68
CA VAL A 50 -6.37 14.80 6.68
C VAL A 50 -6.18 15.40 8.06
N ALA A 51 -4.93 15.67 8.47
CA ALA A 51 -4.64 16.28 9.77
C ALA A 51 -5.36 17.64 9.92
N LYS A 52 -5.32 18.49 8.89
CA LYS A 52 -6.03 19.78 8.88
C LYS A 52 -7.54 19.61 8.97
N ALA A 53 -8.12 18.67 8.20
CA ALA A 53 -9.56 18.43 8.19
C ALA A 53 -10.07 17.85 9.53
N ILE A 54 -9.29 16.97 10.17
CA ILE A 54 -9.57 16.48 11.54
C ILE A 54 -9.58 17.64 12.53
N SER A 55 -8.57 18.51 12.50
CA SER A 55 -8.51 19.68 13.38
C SER A 55 -9.67 20.66 13.15
N ALA A 56 -10.12 20.80 11.90
CA ALA A 56 -11.28 21.60 11.54
C ALA A 56 -12.63 20.89 11.79
N LYS A 57 -12.62 19.60 12.17
CA LYS A 57 -13.81 18.73 12.27
C LYS A 57 -14.64 18.70 10.98
N ASP A 58 -13.97 18.77 9.84
CA ASP A 58 -14.59 18.81 8.52
C ASP A 58 -14.70 17.39 7.93
N SER A 59 -15.81 16.73 8.21
CA SER A 59 -16.10 15.38 7.71
C SER A 59 -16.19 15.33 6.19
N ASN A 60 -16.70 16.38 5.53
CA ASN A 60 -16.83 16.43 4.07
C ASN A 60 -15.47 16.43 3.39
N THR A 61 -14.54 17.25 3.89
CA THR A 61 -13.16 17.25 3.39
C THR A 61 -12.46 15.92 3.67
N LEU A 62 -12.69 15.30 4.83
CA LEU A 62 -12.15 13.98 5.14
C LEU A 62 -12.66 12.89 4.17
N SER A 63 -13.97 12.83 3.92
CA SER A 63 -14.54 11.88 2.96
C SER A 63 -14.01 12.12 1.55
N ARG A 64 -13.82 13.38 1.13
CA ARG A 64 -13.22 13.70 -0.17
C ARG A 64 -11.77 13.21 -0.27
N ILE A 65 -10.94 13.47 0.74
CA ILE A 65 -9.56 12.98 0.75
C ILE A 65 -9.53 11.46 0.76
N GLY A 66 -10.41 10.81 1.54
CA GLY A 66 -10.57 9.35 1.56
C GLY A 66 -10.90 8.78 0.18
N ASN A 67 -11.82 9.42 -0.57
CA ASN A 67 -12.17 9.02 -1.93
C ASN A 67 -11.01 9.18 -2.92
N ASP A 68 -10.23 10.26 -2.79
CA ASP A 68 -9.06 10.48 -3.66
C ASP A 68 -7.94 9.46 -3.37
N LEU A 69 -7.73 9.10 -2.10
CA LEU A 69 -6.85 7.99 -1.71
C LEU A 69 -7.41 6.64 -2.19
N GLY A 70 -8.73 6.47 -2.21
CA GLY A 70 -9.42 5.31 -2.78
C GLY A 70 -9.01 5.00 -4.21
N LYS A 71 -8.87 6.03 -5.06
CA LYS A 71 -8.41 5.88 -6.46
C LYS A 71 -6.97 5.36 -6.55
N ILE A 72 -6.10 5.76 -5.62
CA ILE A 72 -4.72 5.27 -5.53
C ILE A 72 -4.72 3.78 -5.19
N ILE A 73 -5.54 3.39 -4.20
CA ILE A 73 -5.69 2.01 -3.75
C ILE A 73 -6.27 1.14 -4.88
N GLU A 74 -7.30 1.61 -5.58
CA GLU A 74 -7.88 0.90 -6.72
C GLU A 74 -6.85 0.69 -7.83
N ALA A 75 -6.05 1.71 -8.16
CA ALA A 75 -4.96 1.56 -9.10
C ALA A 75 -3.90 0.55 -8.61
N ALA A 76 -3.66 0.44 -7.30
CA ALA A 76 -2.76 -0.54 -6.72
C ALA A 76 -3.31 -1.97 -6.81
N LEU A 77 -4.61 -2.14 -6.56
CA LEU A 77 -5.29 -3.42 -6.71
C LEU A 77 -5.28 -3.89 -8.16
N GLN A 78 -5.58 -3.01 -9.12
CA GLN A 78 -5.49 -3.33 -10.54
C GLN A 78 -4.07 -3.75 -10.95
N ARG A 79 -3.02 -3.12 -10.40
CA ARG A 79 -1.64 -3.56 -10.64
C ARG A 79 -1.40 -4.97 -10.12
N ARG A 80 -1.86 -5.26 -8.91
CA ARG A 80 -1.73 -6.58 -8.30
C ARG A 80 -2.46 -7.65 -9.11
N GLU A 81 -3.65 -7.35 -9.61
CA GLU A 81 -4.42 -8.24 -10.49
C GLU A 81 -3.69 -8.54 -11.81
N ASN A 82 -2.97 -7.55 -12.34
CA ASN A 82 -2.13 -7.69 -13.53
C ASN A 82 -0.76 -8.34 -13.26
N GLY A 83 -0.54 -8.90 -12.06
CA GLY A 83 0.71 -9.58 -11.69
C GLY A 83 1.82 -8.66 -11.16
N GLY A 84 1.51 -7.39 -10.88
CA GLY A 84 2.40 -6.46 -10.19
C GLY A 84 2.35 -6.60 -8.65
N GLU A 85 3.16 -5.81 -7.96
CA GLU A 85 3.22 -5.80 -6.50
C GLU A 85 2.55 -4.55 -5.90
N VAL A 86 2.03 -4.69 -4.67
CA VAL A 86 1.54 -3.56 -3.86
C VAL A 86 2.72 -2.99 -3.10
N THR A 87 2.93 -1.68 -3.21
CA THR A 87 4.07 -1.00 -2.60
C THR A 87 3.77 -0.58 -1.16
N SER A 88 4.80 -0.24 -0.38
CA SER A 88 4.60 0.33 0.95
C SER A 88 3.85 1.67 0.91
N CYS A 89 3.96 2.41 -0.19
CA CYS A 89 3.22 3.66 -0.39
C CYS A 89 1.73 3.42 -0.65
N ASP A 90 1.38 2.31 -1.31
CA ASP A 90 -0.02 1.91 -1.48
C ASP A 90 -0.64 1.48 -0.14
N MET A 91 0.14 0.77 0.69
CA MET A 91 -0.28 0.45 2.07
C MET A 91 -0.47 1.70 2.92
N ALA A 92 0.45 2.67 2.82
CA ALA A 92 0.30 3.96 3.51
C ALA A 92 -0.97 4.71 3.03
N ALA A 93 -1.26 4.71 1.73
CA ALA A 93 -2.49 5.28 1.19
C ALA A 93 -3.73 4.60 1.80
N HIS A 94 -3.70 3.27 1.93
CA HIS A 94 -4.79 2.49 2.52
C HIS A 94 -5.03 2.85 3.99
N SER A 95 -3.99 2.82 4.82
CA SER A 95 -4.06 3.14 6.24
C SER A 95 -4.53 4.59 6.46
N LEU A 96 -4.09 5.53 5.63
CA LEU A 96 -4.55 6.92 5.67
C LEU A 96 -6.00 7.09 5.22
N ALA A 97 -6.43 6.38 4.17
CA ALA A 97 -7.80 6.43 3.68
C ALA A 97 -8.77 5.90 4.74
N PHE A 98 -8.43 4.77 5.38
CA PHE A 98 -9.21 4.22 6.46
C PHE A 98 -9.26 5.17 7.66
N ALA A 99 -8.13 5.77 8.07
CA ALA A 99 -8.12 6.79 9.10
C ALA A 99 -9.04 7.98 8.74
N ALA A 100 -9.00 8.48 7.50
CA ALA A 100 -9.80 9.61 7.06
C ALA A 100 -11.30 9.32 7.06
N VAL A 101 -11.73 8.20 6.47
CA VAL A 101 -13.14 7.81 6.39
C VAL A 101 -13.70 7.50 7.78
N THR A 102 -12.99 6.69 8.57
CA THR A 102 -13.41 6.37 9.95
C THR A 102 -13.46 7.61 10.84
N SER A 103 -12.57 8.58 10.62
CA SER A 103 -12.65 9.89 11.29
C SER A 103 -13.87 10.68 10.85
N ALA A 104 -14.18 10.72 9.55
CA ALA A 104 -15.38 11.39 9.04
C ALA A 104 -16.65 10.79 9.66
N ASP A 105 -16.73 9.45 9.70
CA ASP A 105 -17.84 8.71 10.29
C ASP A 105 -17.94 8.93 11.80
N GLY A 106 -16.81 8.98 12.50
CA GLY A 106 -16.81 9.24 13.93
C GLY A 106 -17.19 10.69 14.28
N LEU A 107 -16.92 11.66 13.40
CA LEU A 107 -17.34 13.06 13.59
C LEU A 107 -18.85 13.25 13.44
N ILE A 108 -19.50 12.47 12.58
CA ILE A 108 -20.97 12.49 12.41
C ILE A 108 -21.71 11.57 13.39
N SER A 109 -21.00 10.59 13.98
CA SER A 109 -21.54 9.65 14.96
C SER A 109 -21.65 10.22 16.38
N LYS A 110 -22.46 9.59 17.22
CA LYS A 110 -22.65 9.94 18.65
C LYS A 110 -22.48 8.73 19.55
N GLY A 111 -22.25 8.98 20.84
CA GLY A 111 -22.18 7.93 21.87
C GLY A 111 -21.01 6.96 21.68
N GLU A 112 -21.25 5.67 21.96
CA GLU A 112 -20.22 4.63 21.88
C GLU A 112 -19.67 4.40 20.48
N ALA A 113 -20.51 4.55 19.45
CA ALA A 113 -20.09 4.41 18.04
C ALA A 113 -18.99 5.42 17.70
N ARG A 114 -19.13 6.69 18.13
CA ARG A 114 -18.07 7.70 17.95
C ARG A 114 -16.76 7.28 18.64
N LYS A 115 -16.84 6.74 19.86
CA LYS A 115 -15.64 6.33 20.61
C LYS A 115 -14.88 5.21 19.89
N LEU A 116 -15.61 4.18 19.41
CA LEU A 116 -15.03 3.07 18.67
C LEU A 116 -14.39 3.54 17.36
N LEU A 117 -15.13 4.33 16.55
CA LEU A 117 -14.62 4.87 15.30
C LEU A 117 -13.36 5.74 15.51
N MET A 118 -13.36 6.60 16.53
CA MET A 118 -12.17 7.41 16.84
C MET A 118 -10.97 6.55 17.27
N GLN A 119 -11.21 5.45 18.00
CA GLN A 119 -10.15 4.52 18.39
C GLN A 119 -9.59 3.74 17.20
N ASP A 120 -10.46 3.31 16.29
CA ASP A 120 -10.07 2.65 15.04
C ASP A 120 -9.26 3.60 14.16
N ALA A 121 -9.70 4.87 14.05
CA ALA A 121 -8.96 5.90 13.33
C ALA A 121 -7.58 6.18 13.95
N ILE A 122 -7.45 6.17 15.27
CA ILE A 122 -6.16 6.33 15.95
C ILE A 122 -5.23 5.15 15.66
N SER A 123 -5.77 3.93 15.65
CA SER A 123 -5.02 2.72 15.33
C SER A 123 -4.52 2.75 13.88
N ALA A 124 -5.42 3.10 12.96
CA ALA A 124 -5.12 3.31 11.55
C ALA A 124 -4.06 4.38 11.31
N ALA A 125 -4.11 5.49 12.06
CA ALA A 125 -3.09 6.54 12.00
C ALA A 125 -1.71 6.05 12.48
N SER A 126 -1.67 5.11 13.44
CA SER A 126 -0.43 4.48 13.87
C SER A 126 0.13 3.53 12.81
N ASP A 127 -0.72 2.82 12.07
CA ASP A 127 -0.28 1.94 10.99
C ASP A 127 0.17 2.75 9.79
N PHE A 128 -0.56 3.82 9.44
CA PHE A 128 -0.12 4.82 8.47
C PHE A 128 1.28 5.33 8.77
N GLN A 129 1.58 5.67 10.04
CA GLN A 129 2.92 6.13 10.40
C GLN A 129 4.00 5.10 10.05
N LYS A 130 3.77 3.80 10.33
CA LYS A 130 4.74 2.72 10.02
C LYS A 130 4.87 2.52 8.51
N ASP A 131 3.73 2.46 7.81
CA ASP A 131 3.68 2.26 6.37
C ASP A 131 4.34 3.41 5.61
N MET A 132 4.13 4.63 6.08
CA MET A 132 4.68 5.83 5.46
C MET A 132 6.20 5.92 5.67
N GLN A 133 6.71 5.49 6.83
CA GLN A 133 8.16 5.34 7.04
C GLN A 133 8.78 4.27 6.14
N ALA A 134 8.06 3.18 5.85
CA ALA A 134 8.49 2.18 4.87
C ALA A 134 8.44 2.74 3.45
N CYS A 135 7.39 3.48 3.11
CA CYS A 135 7.26 4.19 1.83
C CYS A 135 8.38 5.21 1.62
N ASP A 136 8.77 5.99 2.64
CA ASP A 136 9.92 6.91 2.55
C ASP A 136 11.20 6.17 2.16
N LYS A 137 11.47 5.04 2.82
CA LYS A 137 12.66 4.21 2.52
C LYS A 137 12.60 3.66 1.10
N GLN A 138 11.45 3.16 0.66
CA GLN A 138 11.24 2.64 -0.69
C GLN A 138 11.38 3.74 -1.76
N ALA A 139 10.87 4.95 -1.47
CA ALA A 139 10.94 6.12 -2.34
C ALA A 139 12.31 6.83 -2.33
N GLY A 140 13.25 6.41 -1.49
CA GLY A 140 14.54 7.07 -1.31
C GLY A 140 14.42 8.48 -0.71
N LYS A 141 13.42 8.71 0.15
CA LYS A 141 13.18 9.97 0.86
C LYS A 141 13.69 9.88 2.30
N ALA A 142 13.97 11.04 2.88
CA ALA A 142 14.26 11.12 4.31
C ALA A 142 13.03 10.69 5.10
N THR A 143 13.24 9.82 6.09
CA THR A 143 12.14 9.27 6.90
C THR A 143 11.51 10.37 7.76
N GLY A 144 10.22 10.65 7.53
CA GLY A 144 9.43 11.60 8.30
C GLY A 144 8.88 11.00 9.59
N SER A 145 8.39 11.86 10.48
CA SER A 145 7.73 11.40 11.71
C SER A 145 6.32 10.85 11.45
N HIS A 146 5.62 11.35 10.43
CA HIS A 146 4.25 10.97 10.02
C HIS A 146 3.23 10.89 11.18
N THR A 147 3.41 11.72 12.21
CA THR A 147 2.58 11.71 13.43
C THR A 147 1.39 12.67 13.37
N SER A 148 1.25 13.44 12.29
CA SER A 148 0.33 14.59 12.24
C SER A 148 -1.14 14.18 12.40
N VAL A 149 -1.57 13.14 11.68
CA VAL A 149 -2.93 12.58 11.75
C VAL A 149 -3.20 12.02 13.14
N GLY A 150 -2.30 11.20 13.68
CA GLY A 150 -2.47 10.64 15.03
C GLY A 150 -2.47 11.70 16.14
N LYS A 151 -1.77 12.82 15.96
CA LYS A 151 -1.84 13.97 16.89
C LYS A 151 -3.19 14.69 16.78
N ALA A 152 -3.67 14.92 15.56
CA ALA A 152 -4.95 15.56 15.33
C ALA A 152 -6.11 14.75 15.93
N LEU A 153 -6.09 13.42 15.80
CA LEU A 153 -7.13 12.55 16.35
C LEU A 153 -7.18 12.52 17.87
N ARG A 154 -6.02 12.53 18.53
CA ARG A 154 -5.94 12.55 20.00
C ARG A 154 -6.38 13.89 20.62
N ALA A 155 -6.52 14.93 19.80
CA ALA A 155 -7.00 16.23 20.23
C ALA A 155 -8.54 16.39 20.18
N LEU A 156 -9.27 15.37 19.68
CA LEU A 156 -10.73 15.35 19.57
C LEU A 156 -11.43 14.77 20.80
#